data_AF-A0A7Y5KLA9-F1
#
_entry.id   AF-A0A7Y5KLA9-F1
#
_cell.length_a   1.000
_cell.length_b   1.000
_cell.length_c   1.000
_cell.angle_alpha   90.00
_cell.angle_beta   90.00
_cell.angle_gamma   90.00
#
_symmetry.space_group_name_H-M   'P 1'
#
loop_
_entity.id
_entity.type
_entity.pdbx_description
1 polymer ?
#
loop_
_entity_poly.entity_id
_entity_poly.type
_entity_poly.pdbx_seq_one_letter_code
_entity_poly.pdbx_strand_id
1 'polypeptide(L)'
;IDAGVDVALASDCNPGTCYSSSIPFAIALAVREMGMTPAEALHAATVVSGRSLGLDRRVAPGQPAELAVLDAPSHLHLAYRAGVPIVRALEL
;
A
#
# COMPACT_ATOMS: atom_id res chain seq x y z
N ILE A 1 3.91 -14.22 -5.60
CA ILE A 1 4.19 -13.32 -6.73
C ILE A 1 4.96 -14.06 -7.81
N ASP A 2 6.02 -14.79 -7.46
CA ASP A 2 6.84 -15.60 -8.38
C ASP A 2 6.06 -16.55 -9.31
N ALA A 3 4.90 -17.05 -8.85
CA ALA A 3 3.99 -17.86 -9.66
C ALA A 3 3.16 -17.07 -10.69
N GLY A 4 3.39 -15.76 -10.85
CA GLY A 4 2.64 -14.87 -11.76
C GLY A 4 1.24 -14.48 -11.26
N VAL A 5 0.93 -14.70 -9.98
CA VAL A 5 -0.37 -14.35 -9.39
C VAL A 5 -0.38 -12.93 -8.84
N ASP A 6 -1.50 -12.24 -9.02
CA ASP A 6 -1.78 -10.96 -8.38
C ASP A 6 -1.96 -11.15 -6.87
N VAL A 7 -1.24 -10.36 -6.08
CA VAL A 7 -1.35 -10.33 -4.62
C VAL A 7 -1.83 -8.95 -4.19
N ALA A 8 -3.01 -8.88 -3.59
CA ALA A 8 -3.53 -7.67 -2.95
C ALA A 8 -3.06 -7.60 -1.49
N LEU A 9 -2.85 -6.38 -0.98
CA LEU A 9 -2.44 -6.14 0.40
C LEU A 9 -3.43 -5.20 1.09
N ALA A 10 -3.81 -5.55 2.32
CA ALA A 10 -4.72 -4.77 3.17
C ALA A 10 -4.21 -4.78 4.62
N SER A 11 -4.73 -3.89 5.46
CA SER A 11 -4.40 -3.83 6.89
C SER A 11 -5.04 -4.96 7.70
N ASP A 12 -6.13 -5.55 7.21
CA ASP A 12 -7.00 -6.45 7.99
C ASP A 12 -7.50 -5.78 9.29
N CYS A 13 -7.69 -4.46 9.30
CA CYS A 13 -8.01 -3.71 10.52
C CYS A 13 -9.28 -4.22 11.21
N ASN A 14 -9.12 -4.92 12.33
CA ASN A 14 -10.21 -5.48 13.13
C ASN A 14 -9.77 -5.65 14.61
N PRO A 15 -10.71 -5.65 15.57
CA PRO A 15 -10.36 -5.74 16.99
C PRO A 15 -9.86 -7.11 17.47
N GLY A 16 -10.02 -8.17 16.67
CA GLY A 16 -9.69 -9.54 17.05
C GLY A 16 -8.25 -9.93 16.76
N THR A 17 -7.80 -9.74 15.52
CA THR A 17 -6.51 -10.27 15.03
C THR A 17 -5.54 -9.21 14.54
N CYS A 18 -6.02 -8.05 14.11
CA CYS A 18 -5.14 -6.97 13.64
C CYS A 18 -5.74 -5.59 13.95
N TYR A 19 -5.44 -5.07 15.15
CA TYR A 19 -5.96 -3.76 15.58
C TYR A 19 -5.08 -2.59 15.08
N SER A 20 -4.86 -2.53 13.77
CA SER A 20 -4.11 -1.47 13.10
C SER A 20 -4.77 -1.06 11.80
N SER A 21 -5.05 0.23 11.64
CA SER A 21 -5.57 0.82 10.40
C SER A 21 -4.47 1.30 9.44
N SER A 22 -3.19 1.06 9.77
CA SER A 22 -2.06 1.62 9.04
C SER A 22 -1.65 0.76 7.84
N ILE A 23 -1.95 1.22 6.62
CA ILE A 23 -1.45 0.59 5.38
C ILE A 23 0.08 0.64 5.27
N PRO A 24 0.80 1.73 5.64
CA PRO A 24 2.26 1.70 5.69
C PRO A 24 2.82 0.62 6.62
N PHE A 25 2.15 0.34 7.74
CA PHE A 25 2.53 -0.78 8.60
C PHE A 25 2.31 -2.14 7.92
N ALA A 26 1.19 -2.34 7.21
CA ALA A 26 0.96 -3.55 6.42
C ALA A 26 2.03 -3.75 5.32
N ILE A 27 2.43 -2.67 4.64
CA ILE A 27 3.54 -2.68 3.67
C ILE A 27 4.85 -3.12 4.33
N ALA A 28 5.19 -2.58 5.50
CA ALA A 28 6.39 -2.97 6.23
C ALA A 28 6.39 -4.46 6.60
N LEU A 29 5.24 -5.01 7.04
CA LEU A 29 5.10 -6.44 7.31
C LEU A 29 5.20 -7.30 6.04
N ALA A 30 4.59 -6.88 4.93
CA ALA A 30 4.71 -7.59 3.66
C ALA A 30 6.18 -7.69 3.20
N VAL A 31 6.95 -6.60 3.37
CA VAL A 31 8.38 -6.62 3.05
C VAL A 31 9.16 -7.50 4.03
N ARG A 32 8.92 -7.35 5.34
CA ARG A 32 9.71 -8.02 6.39
C ARG A 32 9.39 -9.50 6.54
N GLU A 33 8.11 -9.85 6.58
CA GLU A 33 7.61 -11.17 6.94
C GLU A 33 7.23 -12.02 5.72
N MET A 34 6.83 -11.38 4.61
CA MET A 34 6.41 -12.08 3.39
C MET A 34 7.46 -12.04 2.27
N GLY A 35 8.61 -11.41 2.51
CA GLY A 35 9.74 -11.36 1.57
C GLY A 35 9.47 -10.54 0.30
N MET A 36 8.43 -9.71 0.29
CA MET A 36 8.14 -8.85 -0.85
C MET A 36 9.17 -7.73 -0.95
N THR A 37 9.51 -7.30 -2.16
CA THR A 37 10.23 -6.04 -2.35
C THR A 37 9.33 -4.86 -1.97
N PRO A 38 9.90 -3.70 -1.58
CA PRO A 38 9.09 -2.50 -1.31
C PRO A 38 8.21 -2.07 -2.50
N ALA A 39 8.68 -2.28 -3.72
CA ALA A 39 7.92 -1.97 -4.94
C ALA A 39 6.73 -2.93 -5.12
N GLU A 40 6.91 -4.22 -4.89
CA GLU A 40 5.80 -5.20 -4.91
C GLU A 40 4.77 -4.92 -3.83
N ALA A 41 5.21 -4.59 -2.60
CA ALA A 41 4.30 -4.27 -1.50
C ALA A 41 3.48 -3.00 -1.77
N LEU A 42 4.11 -1.97 -2.34
CA LEU A 42 3.41 -0.77 -2.78
C LEU A 42 2.42 -1.06 -3.92
N HIS A 43 2.82 -1.86 -4.91
CA HIS A 43 1.95 -2.24 -6.02
C HIS A 43 0.74 -3.06 -5.54
N ALA A 44 0.98 -4.01 -4.63
CA ALA A 44 -0.04 -4.82 -3.98
C ALA A 44 -1.06 -3.96 -3.24
N ALA A 45 -0.58 -2.99 -2.44
CA ALA A 45 -1.42 -2.10 -1.63
C ALA A 45 -2.17 -1.02 -2.44
N THR A 46 -1.87 -0.84 -3.74
CA THR A 46 -2.47 0.21 -4.57
C THR A 46 -3.22 -0.36 -5.76
N VAL A 47 -2.50 -0.73 -6.82
CA VAL A 47 -3.09 -1.17 -8.10
C VAL A 47 -3.80 -2.52 -7.93
N VAL A 48 -3.16 -3.49 -7.28
CA VAL A 48 -3.74 -4.84 -7.15
C VAL A 48 -4.93 -4.83 -6.18
N SER A 49 -4.81 -4.17 -5.02
CA SER A 49 -5.94 -3.97 -4.10
C SER A 49 -7.09 -3.21 -4.77
N GLY A 50 -6.81 -2.17 -5.57
CA GLY A 50 -7.84 -1.51 -6.38
C GLY A 50 -8.58 -2.48 -7.30
N ARG A 51 -7.83 -3.28 -8.08
CA ARG A 51 -8.42 -4.28 -8.99
C ARG A 51 -9.24 -5.33 -8.25
N SER A 52 -8.81 -5.77 -7.07
CA SER A 52 -9.57 -6.74 -6.25
C SER A 52 -10.94 -6.21 -5.82
N LEU A 53 -11.12 -4.89 -5.80
CA LEU A 53 -12.38 -4.20 -5.52
C LEU A 53 -13.14 -3.77 -6.79
N GLY A 54 -12.66 -4.16 -7.98
CA GLY A 54 -13.24 -3.73 -9.26
C GLY A 54 -12.93 -2.28 -9.64
N LEU A 55 -11.88 -1.69 -9.05
CA LEU A 55 -11.47 -0.30 -9.27
C LEU A 55 -10.15 -0.24 -10.07
N ASP A 56 -9.98 0.81 -10.90
CA ASP A 56 -8.68 1.15 -11.47
C ASP A 56 -8.03 2.26 -10.65
N ARG A 57 -6.92 1.95 -9.97
CA ARG A 57 -6.22 2.85 -9.04
C ARG A 57 -4.85 3.30 -9.56
N ARG A 58 -4.68 3.34 -10.88
CA ARG A 58 -3.45 3.84 -11.52
C ARG A 58 -3.45 5.37 -11.58
N VAL A 59 -2.28 5.96 -11.34
CA VAL A 59 -2.06 7.39 -11.60
C VAL A 59 -1.87 7.59 -13.09
N ALA A 60 -2.93 8.01 -13.77
CA ALA A 60 -2.94 8.25 -15.21
C ALA A 60 -3.92 9.38 -15.58
N PRO A 61 -3.68 10.11 -16.69
CA PRO A 61 -4.65 11.08 -17.20
C PRO A 61 -6.04 10.44 -17.41
N GLY A 62 -7.08 11.15 -16.99
CA GLY A 62 -8.48 10.68 -17.09
C GLY A 62 -8.96 9.78 -15.95
N GLN A 63 -8.08 9.37 -15.02
CA GLN A 63 -8.48 8.68 -13.80
C GLN A 63 -8.90 9.67 -12.69
N PRO A 64 -9.72 9.26 -11.70
CA PRO A 64 -10.01 10.07 -10.53
C PRO A 64 -8.73 10.51 -9.81
N ALA A 65 -8.68 11.76 -9.36
CA ALA A 65 -7.55 12.34 -8.64
C ALA A 65 -7.48 11.89 -7.16
N GLU A 66 -7.66 10.60 -6.91
CA GLU A 66 -7.53 10.00 -5.58
C GLU A 66 -6.07 9.68 -5.29
N LEU A 67 -5.33 10.69 -4.83
CA LEU A 67 -3.89 10.64 -4.65
C LEU A 67 -3.49 10.83 -3.19
N ALA A 68 -2.35 10.25 -2.83
CA ALA A 68 -1.69 10.49 -1.56
C ALA A 68 -0.27 11.01 -1.78
N VAL A 69 0.15 11.95 -0.94
CA VAL A 69 1.51 12.48 -0.92
C VAL A 69 2.30 11.75 0.15
N LEU A 70 3.43 11.19 -0.26
CA LEU A 70 4.43 10.63 0.65
C LEU A 70 5.41 11.74 1.03
N ASP A 71 5.43 12.10 2.31
CA ASP A 71 6.40 13.04 2.90
C ASP A 71 7.71 12.31 3.23
N ALA A 72 8.38 11.84 2.17
CA ALA A 72 9.67 11.20 2.25
C ALA A 72 10.40 11.24 0.89
N PRO A 73 11.74 11.14 0.87
CA PRO A 73 12.51 11.16 -0.38
C PRO A 73 12.23 9.98 -1.33
N SER A 74 11.63 8.90 -0.84
CA SER A 74 11.43 7.68 -1.64
C SER A 74 10.35 6.79 -1.01
N HIS A 75 9.62 6.06 -1.87
CA HIS A 75 8.63 5.04 -1.48
C HIS A 75 9.19 3.97 -0.53
N LEU A 76 10.50 3.74 -0.54
CA LEU A 76 11.16 2.83 0.39
C LEU A 76 10.82 3.15 1.85
N HIS A 77 10.63 4.43 2.19
CA HIS A 77 10.31 4.85 3.56
C HIS A 77 8.99 4.28 4.08
N LEU A 78 8.05 3.86 3.21
CA LEU A 78 6.84 3.16 3.63
C LEU A 78 7.16 1.84 4.36
N ALA A 79 8.17 1.10 3.85
CA ALA A 79 8.59 -0.15 4.45
C ALA A 79 9.57 0.05 5.63
N TYR A 80 10.46 1.04 5.54
CA TYR A 80 11.52 1.25 6.54
C TYR A 80 11.10 2.11 7.74
N ARG A 81 10.08 2.97 7.62
CA ARG A 81 9.50 3.73 8.74
C ARG A 81 8.14 3.13 9.13
N ALA A 82 8.16 1.87 9.57
CA ALA A 82 6.97 1.09 9.86
C ALA A 82 5.98 1.85 10.76
N GLY A 83 4.74 2.02 10.27
CA GLY A 83 3.64 2.64 11.02
C GLY A 83 3.74 4.16 11.25
N VAL A 84 4.82 4.82 10.81
CA VAL A 84 4.96 6.27 10.97
C VAL A 84 4.04 6.99 9.96
N PRO A 85 3.27 8.00 10.39
CA PRO A 85 2.35 8.73 9.51
C PRO A 85 3.10 9.70 8.59
N ILE A 86 3.73 9.16 7.55
CA ILE A 86 4.46 9.92 6.50
C ILE A 86 3.65 10.05 5.21
N VAL A 87 2.37 9.65 5.22
CA VAL A 87 1.47 9.73 4.06
C VAL A 87 0.27 10.58 4.42
N ARG A 88 -0.11 11.49 3.52
CA ARG A 88 -1.31 12.31 3.63
C ARG A 88 -2.11 12.29 2.34
N ALA A 89 -3.42 12.53 2.41
CA ALA A 89 -4.22 12.76 1.21
C ALA A 89 -3.72 14.00 0.46
N LEU A 90 -3.80 13.96 -0.87
CA LEU A 90 -3.69 15.17 -1.68
C LEU A 90 -5.06 15.87 -1.66
N GLU A 91 -5.11 17.03 -1.03
CA GLU A 91 -6.25 17.94 -1.10
C GLU A 91 -5.95 18.96 -2.21
N LEU A 92 -6.87 19.07 -3.18
CA LEU A 92 -6.81 20.01 -4.31
C LEU A 92 -7.75 21.18 -4.10
#